data_AF-A0A924BFC9-F1
#
_entry.id   AF-A0A924BFC9-F1
#
_cell.length_a   1.000
_cell.length_b   1.000
_cell.length_c   1.000
_cell.angle_alpha   90.00
_cell.angle_beta   90.00
_cell.angle_gamma   90.00
#
_symmetry.space_group_name_H-M   'P 1'
#
loop_
_entity.id
_entity.type
_entity.pdbx_description
1 polymer ?
#
loop_
_entity_poly.entity_id
_entity_poly.type
_entity_poly.pdbx_seq_one_letter_code
_entity_poly.pdbx_strand_id
1 'polypeptide(L)' 'LDLEYTEDVGCDTDMNVVMTGAGHYVEVQGTAEGAAFTRDEMGALLGLADKGIRELIAAQRAALGV' A
#
# COMPACT_ATOMS: atom_id res chain seq x y z
N LEU A 1 -5.51 -0.71 5.25
CA LEU A 1 -4.38 -1.32 4.53
C LEU A 1 -4.83 -2.72 4.21
N ASP A 2 -4.80 -3.10 2.94
CA ASP A 2 -5.49 -4.30 2.43
C ASP A 2 -7.02 -4.16 2.61
N LEU A 3 -7.58 -3.16 1.91
CA LEU A 3 -9.01 -2.87 1.99
C LEU A 3 -9.79 -4.02 1.36
N GLU A 4 -10.75 -4.56 2.10
CA GLU A 4 -11.70 -5.49 1.52
C GLU A 4 -12.72 -4.76 0.64
N TYR A 5 -13.43 -5.47 -0.23
CA TYR A 5 -14.35 -4.89 -1.22
C TYR A 5 -15.33 -3.85 -0.65
N THR A 6 -15.84 -4.07 0.56
CA THR A 6 -16.80 -3.16 1.21
C THR A 6 -16.13 -1.86 1.70
N GLU A 7 -14.85 -1.93 2.03
CA GLU A 7 -14.06 -0.76 2.42
C GLU A 7 -13.60 0.00 1.17
N ASP A 8 -13.24 -0.73 0.10
CA ASP A 8 -12.82 -0.16 -1.19
C ASP A 8 -13.98 0.61 -1.87
N VAL A 9 -15.19 0.05 -1.90
CA VAL A 9 -16.38 0.71 -2.49
C VAL A 9 -16.82 1.95 -1.70
N GLY A 10 -16.45 2.06 -0.43
CA GLY A 10 -16.76 3.19 0.44
C GLY A 10 -15.65 4.24 0.52
N CYS A 11 -14.49 3.95 -0.06
CA CYS A 11 -13.34 4.84 -0.03
C CYS A 11 -13.41 5.79 -1.23
N ASP A 12 -13.58 7.09 -0.96
CA ASP A 12 -13.52 8.13 -2.00
C ASP A 12 -12.10 8.26 -2.63
N THR A 13 -11.12 7.57 -2.05
CA THR A 13 -9.70 7.75 -2.33
C THR A 13 -8.91 6.51 -1.89
N ASP A 14 -8.14 5.92 -2.81
CA ASP A 14 -7.38 4.68 -2.62
C ASP A 14 -5.93 4.80 -3.15
N MET A 15 -5.06 3.90 -2.69
CA MET A 15 -3.69 3.82 -3.21
C MET A 15 -3.18 2.38 -3.26
N ASN A 16 -2.62 2.05 -4.42
CA ASN A 16 -1.93 0.79 -4.69
C ASN A 16 -0.42 1.03 -4.78
N VAL A 17 0.36 0.13 -4.17
CA VAL A 17 1.82 0.24 -4.08
C VAL A 17 2.49 -1.10 -4.37
N VAL A 18 3.47 -1.09 -5.27
CA VAL A 18 4.35 -2.23 -5.55
C VAL A 18 5.77 -1.84 -5.20
N MET A 19 6.46 -2.68 -4.42
CA MET A 19 7.82 -2.42 -3.95
C MET A 19 8.68 -3.68 -4.02
N THR A 20 9.95 -3.49 -4.31
CA THR A 20 10.97 -4.55 -4.26
C THR A 20 11.38 -4.87 -2.82
N GLY A 21 11.96 -6.05 -2.58
CA GLY A 21 12.47 -6.43 -1.26
C GLY A 21 13.61 -5.54 -0.71
N ALA A 22 14.22 -4.72 -1.56
CA ALA A 22 15.23 -3.73 -1.17
C ALA A 22 14.63 -2.38 -0.73
N GLY A 23 13.29 -2.22 -0.79
CA GLY A 23 12.61 -0.98 -0.42
C GLY A 23 12.41 0.02 -1.57
N HIS A 24 12.71 -0.36 -2.82
CA HIS A 24 12.51 0.52 -3.97
C HIS A 24 11.08 0.37 -4.53
N TYR A 25 10.40 1.50 -4.75
CA TYR A 25 9.10 1.52 -5.41
C TYR A 25 9.20 1.12 -6.87
N VAL A 26 8.36 0.17 -7.27
CA VAL A 26 8.12 -0.22 -8.67
C VAL A 26 6.93 0.55 -9.21
N GLU A 27 5.88 0.71 -8.39
CA GLU A 27 4.66 1.41 -8.74
C GLU A 27 4.07 2.08 -7.51
N VAL A 28 3.56 3.30 -7.72
CA VAL A 28 2.71 4.01 -6.77
C VAL A 28 1.59 4.63 -7.59
N GLN A 29 0.37 4.16 -7.38
CA GLN A 29 -0.82 4.72 -8.00
C GLN A 29 -1.81 5.09 -6.90
N GLY A 30 -2.09 6.38 -6.77
CA GLY A 30 -3.17 6.89 -5.93
C GLY A 30 -4.30 7.41 -6.81
N THR A 31 -5.54 7.01 -6.51
CA THR A 31 -6.74 7.52 -7.18
C THR A 31 -7.57 8.25 -6.13
N ALA A 32 -7.98 9.48 -6.45
CA ALA A 32 -8.91 10.24 -5.64
C ALA A 32 -10.15 10.53 -6.49
N GLU A 33 -11.25 9.86 -6.18
CA GLU A 33 -12.55 10.10 -6.84
C GLU A 33 -13.27 11.30 -6.21
N GLY A 34 -13.01 11.56 -4.91
CA GLY A 34 -13.51 12.71 -4.16
C GLY A 34 -12.45 13.81 -3.95
N ALA A 35 -12.07 14.03 -2.69
CA ALA A 35 -11.07 15.04 -2.35
C ALA A 35 -9.65 14.57 -2.70
N ALA A 36 -8.85 15.43 -3.32
CA ALA A 36 -7.46 15.11 -3.61
C ALA A 36 -6.65 14.93 -2.32
N PHE A 37 -5.69 14.00 -2.33
CA PHE A 37 -4.76 13.81 -1.22
C PHE A 37 -3.98 15.08 -0.90
N THR A 38 -3.84 15.36 0.39
CA THR A 38 -2.75 16.22 0.86
C THR A 38 -1.42 15.46 0.81
N ARG A 39 -0.32 16.21 0.82
CA ARG A 39 1.04 15.62 0.86
C ARG A 39 1.26 14.74 2.09
N ASP A 40 0.70 15.14 3.22
CA ASP A 40 0.87 14.42 4.49
C ASP A 40 0.07 13.11 4.49
N GLU A 41 -1.14 13.10 3.93
CA GLU A 41 -1.95 11.88 3.74
C GLU A 41 -1.27 10.89 2.80
N MET A 42 -0.75 11.38 1.66
CA MET A 42 0.03 10.53 0.75
C MET A 42 1.25 9.91 1.46
N GLY A 43 1.95 10.71 2.26
CA GLY A 43 3.07 10.23 3.07
C GLY A 43 2.67 9.17 4.10
N ALA A 44 1.53 9.36 4.77
CA ALA A 44 1.01 8.40 5.74
C ALA A 44 0.64 7.06 5.08
N LEU A 45 -0.04 7.10 3.93
CA LEU A 45 -0.40 5.90 3.18
C LEU A 45 0.83 5.15 2.65
N LEU A 46 1.86 5.87 2.19
CA LEU A 46 3.12 5.26 1.74
C LEU A 46 3.87 4.60 2.91
N GLY A 47 3.83 5.19 4.10
CA GLY A 47 4.38 4.59 5.31
C GLY A 47 3.63 3.31 5.72
N LEU A 48 2.31 3.31 5.62
CA LEU A 48 1.47 2.11 5.82
C LEU A 48 1.80 1.01 4.81
N ALA A 49 1.96 1.36 3.54
CA ALA A 49 2.32 0.42 2.49
C ALA A 49 3.72 -0.19 2.70
N ASP A 50 4.74 0.61 3.04
CA ASP A 50 6.09 0.10 3.33
C ASP A 50 6.06 -0.93 4.47
N LYS A 51 5.36 -0.61 5.57
CA LYS A 51 5.20 -1.54 6.69
C LYS A 51 4.54 -2.86 6.25
N GLY A 52 3.39 -2.77 5.57
CA GLY A 52 2.66 -3.95 5.11
C GLY A 52 3.48 -4.83 4.16
N ILE A 53 4.19 -4.21 3.22
CA ILE A 53 5.03 -4.94 2.27
C ILE A 53 6.17 -5.68 2.98
N ARG A 54 6.78 -5.09 4.01
CA ARG A 54 7.81 -5.79 4.82
C ARG A 54 7.24 -7.01 5.53
N GLU A 55 6.04 -6.90 6.09
CA GLU A 55 5.35 -8.02 6.73
C GLU A 55 5.03 -9.13 5.71
N LEU A 56 4.55 -8.77 4.52
CA LEU A 56 4.29 -9.71 3.42
C LEU A 56 5.58 -10.41 2.95
N ILE A 57 6.68 -9.68 2.78
CA ILE A 57 7.98 -10.27 2.40
C ILE A 57 8.44 -11.28 3.45
N ALA A 58 8.29 -10.96 4.74
CA ALA A 58 8.63 -11.88 5.82
C ALA A 58 7.77 -13.16 5.77
N ALA A 59 6.47 -13.02 5.54
CA ALA A 59 5.56 -14.15 5.39
C ALA A 59 5.88 -15.00 4.15
N GLN A 60 6.18 -14.38 3.01
CA GLN A 60 6.58 -15.06 1.77
C GLN A 60 7.88 -15.85 1.96
N ARG A 61 8.88 -15.26 2.60
CA ARG A 61 10.15 -15.91 2.97
C ARG A 61 9.92 -17.13 3.86
N ALA A 62 9.09 -16.99 4.89
CA ALA A 62 8.72 -18.09 5.77
C ALA A 62 8.00 -19.23 5.01
N ALA A 63 7.09 -18.89 4.09
CA ALA A 63 6.37 -19.88 3.28
C ALA A 63 7.26 -20.61 2.27
N LEU A 64 8.27 -19.92 1.70
CA LEU A 64 9.22 -20.49 0.75
C LEU A 64 10.44 -21.17 1.40
N GLY A 65 10.65 -20.97 2.70
CA GLY A 65 11.78 -21.51 3.45
C GLY A 65 13.12 -20.84 3.13
N VAL A 66 13.12 -19.53 2.81
CA VAL A 66 14.31 -18.74 2.40
C VAL A 66 14.52 -17.46 3.22
#